data_AF-A0A8H3WY32-F1
#
_entry.id   AF-A0A8H3WY32-F1
#
_cell.length_a   1.000
_cell.length_b   1.000
_cell.length_c   1.000
_cell.angle_alpha   90.00
_cell.angle_beta   90.00
_cell.angle_gamma   90.00
#
_symmetry.space_group_name_H-M   'P 1'
#
loop_
_entity.id
_entity.type
_entity.pdbx_description
1 polymer ?
#
loop_
_entity_poly.entity_id
_entity_poly.type
_entity_poly.pdbx_seq_one_letter_code
_entity_poly.pdbx_strand_id
1 'polypeptide(L)'
;MPYPKGISTIDTTSLTRNEARKLRRLELKKYQAYEVIAKFEGTSLDQLFSPEPTRYLCLTNLCFGGVGGVTTEQVPKIFNTFDGLTGTRLTHGKPYSFALFNSTASASYAREFLHNKPCELLSGKVLFIEYVNLMCQSFMKQIKDSNEVTIPGLILLEEFVPVELEKSILQELYSNTAWIPVQDRSVLHFGYSFNYDSNEVGLPSLQFPPYVNSLLEKLKKLYPFISNMEQLTIQHYPIGIGIPPHVDSHSSFGSIVLAFSLESPVIMEFKNLQTGVVINIDLPERSLMILKDEARYAWSHAIRARKSDLLEDGRVRERNQRVSLTLRTVNPERICHCKWPDLCDHNIVHLKKDS
;
A
#
# COMPACT_ATOMS: atom_id res chain seq x y z
N MET A 1 48.49 2.31 -10.15
CA MET A 1 47.30 1.81 -10.85
C MET A 1 46.72 2.97 -11.65
N PRO A 2 46.46 2.82 -12.96
CA PRO A 2 45.87 3.88 -13.76
C PRO A 2 44.41 4.10 -13.32
N TYR A 3 44.01 5.37 -13.21
CA TYR A 3 42.67 5.78 -12.79
C TYR A 3 41.65 5.47 -13.90
N PRO A 4 40.44 4.96 -13.57
CA PRO A 4 39.42 4.68 -14.57
C PRO A 4 38.90 5.98 -15.21
N LYS A 5 38.74 5.95 -16.54
CA LYS A 5 38.20 7.06 -17.35
C LYS A 5 36.71 7.23 -17.03
N GLY A 6 36.34 8.37 -16.46
CA GLY A 6 34.95 8.68 -16.08
C GLY A 6 34.79 9.78 -15.03
N ILE A 7 35.88 10.24 -14.41
CA ILE A 7 35.86 11.41 -13.52
C ILE A 7 35.66 12.66 -14.39
N SER A 8 34.50 13.31 -14.28
CA SER A 8 34.33 14.68 -14.77
C SER A 8 35.47 15.53 -14.20
N THR A 9 36.10 16.35 -15.03
CA THR A 9 37.23 17.19 -14.62
C THR A 9 36.80 18.12 -13.50
N ILE A 10 37.10 17.75 -12.25
CA ILE A 10 36.75 18.52 -11.06
C ILE A 10 37.55 19.82 -11.10
N ASP A 11 36.86 20.95 -11.15
CA ASP A 11 37.48 22.25 -11.00
C ASP A 11 37.95 22.42 -9.55
N THR A 12 39.26 22.22 -9.34
CA THR A 12 39.90 22.39 -8.03
C THR A 12 40.70 23.70 -7.95
N THR A 13 40.48 24.64 -8.87
CA THR A 13 41.31 25.84 -9.00
C THR A 13 41.26 26.77 -7.78
N SER A 14 40.20 26.69 -6.97
CA SER A 14 40.00 27.50 -5.76
C SER A 14 40.31 26.78 -4.43
N LEU A 15 40.75 25.51 -4.47
CA LEU A 15 40.92 24.69 -3.26
C LEU A 15 42.39 24.58 -2.82
N THR A 16 42.62 24.54 -1.50
CA THR A 16 43.94 24.18 -0.98
C THR A 16 44.29 22.73 -1.36
N ARG A 17 45.59 22.40 -1.38
CA ARG A 17 46.07 21.03 -1.68
C ARG A 17 45.42 19.96 -0.79
N ASN A 18 45.15 20.29 0.47
CA ASN A 18 44.53 19.38 1.43
C ASN A 18 43.02 19.21 1.17
N GLU A 19 42.31 20.29 0.84
CA GLU A 19 40.89 20.24 0.47
C GLU A 19 40.69 19.48 -0.84
N ALA A 20 41.51 19.76 -1.85
CA ALA A 20 41.49 19.02 -3.12
C ALA A 20 41.75 17.51 -2.90
N ARG A 21 42.68 17.16 -2.00
CA ARG A 21 42.94 15.76 -1.63
C ARG A 21 41.74 15.12 -0.90
N LYS A 22 41.08 15.85 -0.01
CA LYS A 22 39.89 15.38 0.72
C LYS A 22 38.70 15.18 -0.24
N LEU A 23 38.47 16.11 -1.15
CA LEU A 23 37.43 16.04 -2.18
C LEU A 23 37.65 14.85 -3.12
N ARG A 24 38.88 14.65 -3.62
CA ARG A 24 39.22 13.48 -4.45
C ARG A 24 38.98 12.15 -3.73
N ARG A 25 39.28 12.08 -2.43
CA ARG A 25 39.01 10.87 -1.62
C ARG A 25 37.51 10.62 -1.43
N LEU A 26 36.73 11.69 -1.27
CA LEU A 26 35.28 11.61 -1.13
C LEU A 26 34.63 11.09 -2.42
N GLU A 27 34.99 11.68 -3.56
CA GLU A 27 34.50 11.25 -4.88
C GLU A 27 34.92 9.80 -5.20
N LEU A 28 36.14 9.40 -4.85
CA LEU A 28 36.56 8.01 -5.03
C LEU A 28 35.70 7.04 -4.21
N LYS A 29 35.36 7.39 -2.95
CA LYS A 29 34.47 6.57 -2.12
C LYS A 29 33.05 6.50 -2.67
N LYS A 30 32.53 7.63 -3.17
CA LYS A 30 31.21 7.70 -3.80
C LYS A 30 31.15 6.84 -5.05
N TYR A 31 32.16 6.96 -5.93
CA TYR A 31 32.28 6.15 -7.13
C TYR A 31 32.32 4.66 -6.80
N GLN A 32 33.15 4.26 -5.83
CA GLN A 32 33.21 2.86 -5.38
C GLN A 32 31.86 2.35 -4.86
N ALA A 33 31.15 3.16 -4.07
CA ALA A 33 29.81 2.80 -3.61
C ALA A 33 28.85 2.62 -4.79
N TYR A 34 28.91 3.48 -5.80
CA TYR A 34 28.03 3.42 -6.97
C TYR A 34 28.33 2.21 -7.85
N GLU A 35 29.61 1.90 -8.09
CA GLU A 35 30.01 0.69 -8.82
C GLU A 35 29.51 -0.59 -8.14
N VAL A 36 29.55 -0.66 -6.81
CA VAL A 36 29.04 -1.80 -6.06
C VAL A 36 27.54 -1.99 -6.31
N ILE A 37 26.76 -0.90 -6.31
CA ILE A 37 25.31 -0.97 -6.55
C ILE A 37 25.01 -1.34 -8.00
N ALA A 38 25.65 -0.68 -8.97
CA ALA A 38 25.47 -0.98 -10.39
C ALA A 38 25.79 -2.46 -10.69
N LYS A 39 26.89 -2.98 -10.14
CA LYS A 39 27.25 -4.38 -10.26
C LYS A 39 26.23 -5.31 -9.60
N PHE A 40 25.73 -4.95 -8.41
CA PHE A 40 24.75 -5.75 -7.68
C PHE A 40 23.41 -5.83 -8.41
N GLU A 41 22.94 -4.72 -8.97
CA GLU A 41 21.67 -4.64 -9.72
C GLU A 41 21.79 -5.07 -11.19
N GLY A 42 23.02 -5.29 -11.67
CA GLY A 42 23.27 -5.69 -13.05
C GLY A 42 22.88 -4.62 -14.09
N THR A 43 22.95 -3.34 -13.73
CA THR A 43 22.56 -2.21 -14.60
C THR A 43 23.41 -0.95 -14.36
N SER A 44 23.26 0.07 -15.21
CA SER A 44 23.98 1.34 -15.13
C SER A 44 23.31 2.34 -14.17
N LEU A 45 24.08 3.33 -13.71
CA LEU A 45 23.63 4.29 -12.70
C LEU A 45 22.49 5.20 -13.17
N ASP A 46 22.46 5.54 -14.46
CA ASP A 46 21.39 6.33 -15.09
C ASP A 46 20.04 5.59 -15.11
N GLN A 47 20.06 4.26 -15.06
CA GLN A 47 18.84 3.46 -14.92
C GLN A 47 18.38 3.36 -13.46
N LEU A 48 19.30 3.50 -12.49
CA LEU A 48 19.01 3.39 -11.06
C LEU A 48 18.60 4.72 -10.43
N PHE A 49 19.26 5.82 -10.83
CA PHE A 49 19.13 7.12 -10.20
C PHE A 49 18.51 8.14 -11.15
N SER A 50 17.64 8.98 -10.59
CA SER A 50 17.01 10.09 -11.30
C SER A 50 17.86 11.35 -11.17
N PRO A 51 18.10 12.09 -12.27
CA PRO A 51 18.66 13.44 -12.17
C PRO A 51 17.65 14.42 -11.56
N GLU A 52 16.35 14.16 -11.74
CA GLU A 52 15.26 14.97 -11.19
C GLU A 52 14.87 14.51 -9.77
N PRO A 53 14.49 15.44 -8.88
CA PRO A 53 14.05 15.10 -7.54
C PRO A 53 12.84 14.16 -7.51
N THR A 54 12.95 13.10 -6.69
CA THR A 54 11.82 12.21 -6.39
C THR A 54 11.62 12.13 -4.88
N ARG A 55 10.44 11.66 -4.47
CA ARG A 55 10.10 11.46 -3.05
C ARG A 55 10.85 10.28 -2.40
N TYR A 56 11.68 9.57 -3.17
CA TYR A 56 12.38 8.37 -2.72
C TYR A 56 13.88 8.58 -2.86
N LEU A 57 14.58 8.42 -1.75
CA LEU A 57 16.02 8.55 -1.66
C LEU A 57 16.65 7.17 -1.53
N CYS A 58 17.59 6.84 -2.42
CA CYS A 58 18.47 5.69 -2.29
C CYS A 58 19.67 6.10 -1.44
N LEU A 59 19.87 5.39 -0.34
CA LEU A 59 20.95 5.55 0.61
C LEU A 59 22.05 4.56 0.26
N THR A 60 23.02 5.00 -0.53
CA THR A 60 24.10 4.12 -0.98
C THR A 60 25.09 3.84 0.16
N ASN A 61 25.74 2.67 0.12
CA ASN A 61 26.69 2.24 1.13
C ASN A 61 26.08 2.11 2.55
N LEU A 62 24.75 1.97 2.65
CA LEU A 62 24.02 1.71 3.88
C LEU A 62 23.32 0.36 3.79
N CYS A 63 23.97 -0.68 4.29
CA CYS A 63 23.48 -2.06 4.28
C CYS A 63 22.93 -2.47 5.64
N PHE A 64 21.99 -3.41 5.63
CA PHE A 64 21.47 -4.08 6.82
C PHE A 64 21.91 -5.55 6.81
N GLY A 65 22.34 -6.07 7.97
CA GLY A 65 22.73 -7.48 8.14
C GLY A 65 24.17 -7.85 7.73
N GLY A 66 25.04 -6.88 7.42
CA GLY A 66 26.45 -7.10 7.06
C GLY A 66 27.47 -6.40 7.97
N VAL A 67 28.75 -6.72 7.83
CA VAL A 67 29.86 -6.07 8.56
C VAL A 67 29.92 -4.58 8.20
N GLY A 68 29.83 -3.69 9.18
CA GLY A 68 29.77 -2.24 8.97
C GLY A 68 28.40 -1.72 8.49
N GLY A 69 27.36 -2.54 8.62
CA GLY A 69 25.97 -2.19 8.36
C GLY A 69 25.36 -1.30 9.45
N VAL A 70 24.17 -0.79 9.17
CA VAL A 70 23.38 0.02 10.09
C VAL A 70 22.34 -0.82 10.81
N THR A 71 22.00 -0.42 12.04
CA THR A 71 20.92 -1.05 12.80
C THR A 71 19.56 -0.62 12.27
N THR A 72 18.52 -1.36 12.66
CA THR A 72 17.12 -1.06 12.31
C THR A 72 16.65 0.30 12.80
N GLU A 73 17.30 0.86 13.82
CA GLU A 73 16.92 2.14 14.42
C GLU A 73 17.69 3.34 13.87
N GLN A 74 18.91 3.14 13.37
CA GLN A 74 19.80 4.24 13.00
C GLN A 74 19.28 5.06 11.83
N VAL A 75 18.82 4.41 10.75
CA VAL A 75 18.30 5.12 9.57
C VAL A 75 17.01 5.87 9.89
N PRO A 76 15.99 5.25 10.54
CA PRO A 76 14.84 6.00 11.01
C PRO A 76 15.20 7.21 11.88
N LYS A 77 16.10 7.04 12.87
CA LYS A 77 16.51 8.15 13.76
C LYS A 77 17.13 9.33 13.01
N ILE A 78 17.91 9.08 11.96
CA ILE A 78 18.51 10.14 11.12
C ILE A 78 17.44 10.86 10.33
N PHE A 79 16.54 10.11 9.69
CA PHE A 79 15.59 10.70 8.74
C PHE A 79 14.34 11.28 9.42
N ASN A 80 14.01 10.86 10.64
CA ASN A 80 12.87 11.37 11.40
C ASN A 80 13.08 12.81 11.92
N THR A 81 14.28 13.38 11.75
CA THR A 81 14.54 14.81 12.01
C THR A 81 14.08 15.71 10.87
N PHE A 82 13.60 15.14 9.76
CA PHE A 82 13.13 15.87 8.59
C PHE A 82 11.62 15.67 8.43
N ASP A 83 10.92 16.77 8.15
CA ASP A 83 9.47 16.74 7.97
C ASP A 83 9.06 15.93 6.74
N GLY A 84 7.95 15.20 6.87
CA GLY A 84 7.36 14.46 5.78
C GLY A 84 8.00 13.11 5.48
N LEU A 85 8.84 12.57 6.37
CA LEU A 85 9.27 11.17 6.29
C LEU A 85 8.04 10.25 6.42
N THR A 86 7.85 9.36 5.45
CA THR A 86 6.80 8.34 5.47
C THR A 86 7.33 6.96 5.82
N GLY A 87 8.64 6.73 5.69
CA GLY A 87 9.26 5.51 6.16
C GLY A 87 10.69 5.32 5.68
N THR A 88 11.28 4.21 6.10
CA THR A 88 12.57 3.74 5.60
C THR A 88 12.46 2.28 5.18
N ARG A 89 13.30 1.83 4.25
CA ARG A 89 13.39 0.42 3.83
C ARG A 89 14.84 -0.02 3.90
N LEU A 90 15.14 -0.81 4.92
CA LEU A 90 16.44 -1.42 5.10
C LEU A 90 16.49 -2.72 4.31
N THR A 91 17.35 -2.80 3.30
CA THR A 91 17.40 -3.99 2.44
C THR A 91 18.49 -4.95 2.91
N HIS A 92 18.09 -6.14 3.35
CA HIS A 92 19.00 -7.14 3.91
C HIS A 92 19.94 -7.70 2.84
N GLY A 93 21.25 -7.69 3.12
CA GLY A 93 22.26 -8.22 2.21
C GLY A 93 22.54 -7.38 0.96
N LYS A 94 21.94 -6.20 0.85
CA LYS A 94 22.13 -5.28 -0.27
C LYS A 94 23.00 -4.08 0.10
N PRO A 95 23.72 -3.49 -0.87
CA PRO A 95 24.65 -2.38 -0.60
C PRO A 95 23.98 -1.00 -0.43
N TYR A 96 22.66 -0.95 -0.28
CA TYR A 96 21.88 0.28 -0.17
C TYR A 96 20.62 0.09 0.67
N SER A 97 19.96 1.19 1.01
CA SER A 97 18.66 1.24 1.68
C SER A 97 17.84 2.42 1.14
N PHE A 98 16.60 2.61 1.58
CA PHE A 98 15.76 3.72 1.11
C PHE A 98 15.18 4.56 2.25
N ALA A 99 15.01 5.86 1.99
CA ALA A 99 14.18 6.77 2.76
C ALA A 99 13.05 7.32 1.88
N LEU A 100 11.84 7.36 2.41
CA LEU A 100 10.62 7.66 1.68
C LEU A 100 9.98 8.91 2.28
N PHE A 101 9.60 9.87 1.44
CA PHE A 101 8.97 11.11 1.86
C PHE A 101 7.58 11.28 1.23
N ASN A 102 6.76 12.13 1.84
CA ASN A 102 5.45 12.50 1.33
C ASN A 102 5.53 13.48 0.14
N SER A 103 6.66 14.19 -0.02
CA SER A 103 6.88 15.19 -1.07
C SER A 103 8.31 15.17 -1.61
N THR A 104 8.50 15.64 -2.84
CA THR A 104 9.82 15.84 -3.45
C THR A 104 10.61 16.95 -2.75
N ALA A 105 9.92 17.96 -2.21
CA ALA A 105 10.54 19.07 -1.47
C ALA A 105 11.19 18.56 -0.17
N SER A 106 10.46 17.77 0.63
CA SER A 106 10.99 17.16 1.85
C SER A 106 12.19 16.25 1.57
N ALA A 107 12.09 15.40 0.55
CA ALA A 107 13.20 14.54 0.13
C ALA A 107 14.44 15.35 -0.32
N SER A 108 14.23 16.42 -1.07
CA SER A 108 15.31 17.29 -1.54
C SER A 108 16.02 17.98 -0.39
N TYR A 109 15.26 18.50 0.57
CA TYR A 109 15.80 19.15 1.76
C TYR A 109 16.65 18.19 2.60
N ALA A 110 16.15 16.97 2.84
CA ALA A 110 16.91 15.93 3.54
C ALA A 110 18.20 15.55 2.78
N ARG A 111 18.12 15.40 1.45
CA ARG A 111 19.30 15.11 0.61
C ARG A 111 20.32 16.24 0.67
N GLU A 112 19.92 17.50 0.54
CA GLU A 112 20.82 18.66 0.63
C GLU A 112 21.56 18.70 1.97
N PHE A 113 20.86 18.37 3.05
CA PHE A 113 21.44 18.39 4.38
C PHE A 113 22.40 17.23 4.65
N LEU A 114 22.16 16.04 4.07
CA LEU A 114 22.87 14.80 4.40
C LEU A 114 23.85 14.30 3.33
N HIS A 115 23.61 14.57 2.04
CA HIS A 115 24.42 14.05 0.93
C HIS A 115 25.86 14.59 1.00
N ASN A 116 26.84 13.70 0.76
CA ASN A 116 28.27 13.99 0.81
C ASN A 116 28.78 14.48 2.18
N LYS A 117 28.01 14.29 3.25
CA LYS A 117 28.36 14.76 4.60
C LYS A 117 28.50 13.58 5.59
N PRO A 118 29.40 13.69 6.58
CA PRO A 118 29.52 12.70 7.65
C PRO A 118 28.27 12.71 8.54
N CYS A 119 27.90 11.54 9.04
CA CYS A 119 26.79 11.37 9.97
C CYS A 119 27.31 10.79 11.30
N GLU A 120 27.17 11.56 12.39
CA GLU A 120 27.63 11.15 13.73
C GLU A 120 26.89 9.93 14.27
N LEU A 121 25.60 9.80 13.98
CA LEU A 121 24.78 8.63 14.34
C LEU A 121 25.27 7.33 13.65
N LEU A 122 26.14 7.46 12.65
CA LEU A 122 26.79 6.39 11.91
C LEU A 122 28.31 6.41 12.08
N SER A 123 28.80 6.89 13.22
CA SER A 123 30.23 6.94 13.55
C SER A 123 31.06 7.72 12.52
N GLY A 124 30.53 8.85 12.04
CA GLY A 124 31.19 9.73 11.08
C GLY A 124 31.18 9.20 9.64
N LYS A 125 30.42 8.14 9.34
CA LYS A 125 30.26 7.61 7.98
C LYS A 125 29.63 8.67 7.08
N VAL A 126 30.21 8.86 5.91
CA VAL A 126 29.66 9.77 4.90
C VAL A 126 28.49 9.11 4.19
N LEU A 127 27.39 9.84 4.06
CA LEU A 127 26.21 9.42 3.32
C LEU A 127 26.30 9.84 1.85
N PHE A 128 26.07 8.91 0.92
CA PHE A 128 25.80 9.27 -0.48
C PHE A 128 24.37 8.87 -0.82
N ILE A 129 23.58 9.88 -1.18
CA ILE A 129 22.13 9.82 -1.30
C ILE A 129 21.73 10.25 -2.70
N GLU A 130 21.01 9.41 -3.44
CA GLU A 130 20.53 9.77 -4.79
C GLU A 130 19.02 9.64 -4.89
N TYR A 131 18.41 10.41 -5.78
CA TYR A 131 17.00 10.25 -6.10
C TYR A 131 16.81 8.94 -6.86
N VAL A 132 15.79 8.17 -6.49
CA VAL A 132 15.47 6.92 -7.17
C VAL A 132 14.86 7.21 -8.54
N ASN A 133 15.34 6.54 -9.59
CA ASN A 133 14.65 6.50 -10.87
C ASN A 133 13.36 5.69 -10.71
N LEU A 134 12.20 6.33 -10.89
CA LEU A 134 10.89 5.68 -10.71
C LEU A 134 10.61 4.59 -11.74
N MET A 135 11.38 4.55 -12.84
CA MET A 135 11.32 3.50 -13.84
C MET A 135 12.19 2.28 -13.47
N CYS A 136 13.05 2.40 -12.46
CA CYS A 136 13.85 1.29 -11.94
C CYS A 136 12.95 0.30 -11.19
N GLN A 137 12.49 -0.73 -11.89
CA GLN A 137 11.57 -1.72 -11.32
C GLN A 137 12.17 -2.43 -10.11
N SER A 138 13.48 -2.69 -10.08
CA SER A 138 14.11 -3.37 -8.94
C SER A 138 14.09 -2.51 -7.67
N PHE A 139 14.39 -1.21 -7.77
CA PHE A 139 14.31 -0.29 -6.64
C PHE A 139 12.86 -0.05 -6.23
N MET A 140 11.97 0.20 -7.19
CA MET A 140 10.56 0.41 -6.90
C MET A 140 9.92 -0.82 -6.27
N LYS A 141 10.34 -2.02 -6.66
CA LYS A 141 9.97 -3.26 -6.01
C LYS A 141 10.41 -3.24 -4.54
N GLN A 142 11.65 -2.92 -4.21
CA GLN A 142 12.13 -2.90 -2.81
C GLN A 142 11.58 -1.76 -1.94
N ILE A 143 11.25 -0.63 -2.57
CA ILE A 143 10.60 0.50 -1.89
C ILE A 143 9.17 0.11 -1.50
N LYS A 144 8.52 -0.70 -2.34
CA LYS A 144 7.18 -1.26 -2.10
C LYS A 144 7.23 -2.55 -1.27
N ASP A 145 8.29 -3.34 -1.37
CA ASP A 145 8.47 -4.67 -0.79
C ASP A 145 9.28 -4.59 0.52
N SER A 146 8.59 -4.52 1.64
CA SER A 146 8.94 -5.35 2.78
C SER A 146 8.25 -6.71 2.61
N ASN A 147 8.74 -7.62 1.74
CA ASN A 147 8.19 -8.97 1.58
C ASN A 147 6.65 -9.11 1.44
N GLU A 148 5.94 -8.07 0.99
CA GLU A 148 4.51 -8.16 0.80
C GLU A 148 4.24 -9.00 -0.46
N VAL A 149 3.73 -10.21 -0.24
CA VAL A 149 2.92 -10.85 -1.27
C VAL A 149 1.79 -9.85 -1.56
N THR A 150 1.84 -9.19 -2.71
CA THR A 150 0.78 -8.28 -3.13
C THR A 150 -0.34 -9.10 -3.75
N ILE A 151 -1.58 -8.69 -3.56
CA ILE A 151 -2.74 -9.33 -4.20
C ILE A 151 -2.95 -8.63 -5.54
N PRO A 152 -2.73 -9.30 -6.68
CA PRO A 152 -2.90 -8.66 -7.98
C PRO A 152 -4.33 -8.15 -8.16
N GLY A 153 -4.46 -6.86 -8.52
CA GLY A 153 -5.77 -6.22 -8.67
C GLY A 153 -6.38 -5.68 -7.37
N LEU A 154 -5.67 -5.75 -6.24
CA LEU A 154 -6.04 -4.99 -5.04
C LEU A 154 -5.32 -3.64 -5.03
N ILE A 155 -6.05 -2.57 -4.71
CA ILE A 155 -5.50 -1.24 -4.47
C ILE A 155 -6.00 -0.76 -3.11
N LEU A 156 -5.10 -0.34 -2.23
CA LEU A 156 -5.43 0.29 -0.96
C LEU A 156 -5.00 1.76 -0.98
N LEU A 157 -5.93 2.65 -0.67
CA LEU A 157 -5.72 4.08 -0.52
C LEU A 157 -5.98 4.46 0.93
N GLU A 158 -4.92 4.77 1.66
CA GLU A 158 -5.02 5.30 3.02
C GLU A 158 -5.47 6.77 3.00
N GLU A 159 -6.08 7.21 4.11
CA GLU A 159 -6.54 8.59 4.29
C GLU A 159 -7.41 9.12 3.14
N PHE A 160 -8.18 8.24 2.50
CA PHE A 160 -9.03 8.59 1.38
C PHE A 160 -10.21 9.46 1.82
N VAL A 161 -10.80 9.14 2.97
CA VAL A 161 -11.91 9.87 3.59
C VAL A 161 -11.34 10.95 4.52
N PRO A 162 -11.62 12.24 4.31
CA PRO A 162 -11.19 13.28 5.26
C PRO A 162 -11.78 13.07 6.65
N VAL A 163 -11.04 13.44 7.71
CA VAL A 163 -11.45 13.28 9.12
C VAL A 163 -12.85 13.87 9.41
N GLU A 164 -13.11 15.10 8.96
CA GLU A 164 -14.41 15.74 9.17
C GLU A 164 -15.55 15.03 8.41
N LEU A 165 -15.23 14.48 7.23
CA LEU A 165 -16.21 13.71 6.46
C LEU A 165 -16.52 12.38 7.17
N GLU A 166 -15.51 11.64 7.63
CA GLU A 166 -15.70 10.42 8.44
C GLU A 166 -16.57 10.69 9.67
N LYS A 167 -16.29 11.76 10.42
CA LYS A 167 -17.07 12.14 11.60
C LYS A 167 -18.54 12.39 11.27
N SER A 168 -18.81 13.13 10.18
CA SER A 168 -20.18 13.40 9.72
C SER A 168 -20.92 12.12 9.29
N ILE A 169 -20.24 11.22 8.56
CA ILE A 169 -20.78 9.92 8.16
C ILE A 169 -21.13 9.08 9.39
N LEU A 170 -20.22 8.94 10.35
CA LEU A 170 -20.47 8.15 11.56
C LEU A 170 -21.62 8.70 12.39
N GLN A 171 -21.75 10.02 12.51
CA GLN A 171 -22.87 10.65 13.21
C GLN A 171 -24.23 10.34 12.55
N GLU A 172 -24.30 10.41 11.22
CA GLU A 172 -25.51 10.05 10.47
C GLU A 172 -25.85 8.56 10.63
N LEU A 173 -24.86 7.69 10.51
CA LEU A 173 -25.04 6.24 10.60
C LEU A 173 -25.47 5.78 12.00
N TYR A 174 -24.88 6.34 13.06
CA TYR A 174 -25.24 5.99 14.43
C TYR A 174 -26.60 6.53 14.87
N SER A 175 -27.09 7.56 14.19
CA SER A 175 -28.44 8.09 14.41
C SER A 175 -29.52 7.34 13.61
N ASN A 176 -29.12 6.44 12.70
CA ASN A 176 -30.04 5.69 11.85
C ASN A 176 -30.70 4.55 12.64
N THR A 177 -32.01 4.38 12.51
CA THR A 177 -32.80 3.35 13.20
C THR A 177 -33.14 2.14 12.33
N ALA A 178 -32.80 2.16 11.04
CA ALA A 178 -33.16 1.14 10.06
C ALA A 178 -32.15 -0.03 9.96
N TRP A 179 -31.24 -0.16 10.93
CA TRP A 179 -30.24 -1.23 10.95
C TRP A 179 -30.90 -2.61 10.95
N ILE A 180 -30.45 -3.47 10.06
CA ILE A 180 -30.92 -4.85 9.92
C ILE A 180 -29.89 -5.77 10.60
N PRO A 181 -30.27 -6.53 11.64
CA PRO A 181 -29.38 -7.53 12.22
C PRO A 181 -29.10 -8.66 11.22
N VAL A 182 -27.83 -9.01 11.03
CA VAL A 182 -27.40 -10.13 10.20
C VAL A 182 -26.29 -10.86 10.96
N GLN A 183 -26.59 -12.06 11.48
CA GLN A 183 -25.68 -12.76 12.41
C GLN A 183 -25.34 -11.84 13.60
N ASP A 184 -24.05 -11.70 13.92
CA ASP A 184 -23.56 -10.86 15.03
C ASP A 184 -23.22 -9.41 14.62
N ARG A 185 -23.62 -8.99 13.41
CA ARG A 185 -23.39 -7.65 12.86
C ARG A 185 -24.70 -6.98 12.47
N SER A 186 -24.64 -5.69 12.16
CA SER A 186 -25.77 -4.93 11.66
C SER A 186 -25.45 -4.34 10.30
N VAL A 187 -26.44 -4.28 9.41
CA VAL A 187 -26.25 -3.78 8.04
C VAL A 187 -27.31 -2.75 7.64
N LEU A 188 -26.95 -1.88 6.69
CA LEU A 188 -27.86 -1.03 5.92
C LEU A 188 -27.62 -1.27 4.44
N HIS A 189 -28.67 -1.17 3.64
CA HIS A 189 -28.60 -1.29 2.18
C HIS A 189 -29.12 -0.03 1.52
N PHE A 190 -28.41 0.44 0.49
CA PHE A 190 -28.87 1.51 -0.39
C PHE A 190 -28.65 1.10 -1.84
N GLY A 191 -29.41 1.71 -2.75
CA GLY A 191 -29.52 1.30 -4.13
C GLY A 191 -30.27 -0.04 -4.21
N TYR A 192 -29.65 -1.03 -4.82
CA TYR A 192 -30.19 -2.38 -4.82
C TYR A 192 -30.10 -3.04 -3.43
N SER A 193 -31.18 -3.71 -3.02
CA SER A 193 -31.20 -4.51 -1.79
C SER A 193 -30.40 -5.82 -1.97
N PHE A 194 -29.91 -6.41 -0.88
CA PHE A 194 -29.26 -7.72 -0.89
C PHE A 194 -29.97 -8.67 0.08
N ASN A 195 -30.35 -9.84 -0.40
CA ASN A 195 -30.98 -10.88 0.38
C ASN A 195 -29.91 -11.90 0.83
N TYR A 196 -29.68 -11.99 2.14
CA TYR A 196 -28.68 -12.88 2.72
C TYR A 196 -29.10 -14.35 2.76
N ASP A 197 -30.40 -14.66 2.69
CA ASP A 197 -30.89 -16.05 2.69
C ASP A 197 -30.65 -16.71 1.32
N SER A 198 -30.79 -15.95 0.24
CA SER A 198 -30.55 -16.42 -1.13
C SER A 198 -29.18 -16.00 -1.69
N ASN A 199 -28.47 -15.11 -1.01
CA ASN A 199 -27.22 -14.48 -1.49
C ASN A 199 -27.43 -13.73 -2.83
N GLU A 200 -28.58 -13.07 -2.98
CA GLU A 200 -29.03 -12.44 -4.22
C GLU A 200 -29.27 -10.94 -4.09
N VAL A 201 -29.14 -10.23 -5.21
CA VAL A 201 -29.52 -8.82 -5.31
C VAL A 201 -31.03 -8.71 -5.60
N GLY A 202 -31.74 -7.95 -4.76
CA GLY A 202 -33.16 -7.63 -4.88
C GLY A 202 -33.42 -6.38 -5.75
N LEU A 203 -34.60 -5.77 -5.65
CA LEU A 203 -34.95 -4.56 -6.42
C LEU A 203 -34.27 -3.29 -5.84
N PRO A 204 -34.10 -2.22 -6.64
CA PRO A 204 -33.64 -0.92 -6.14
C PRO A 204 -34.66 -0.35 -5.16
N SER A 205 -34.21 -0.02 -3.94
CA SER A 205 -35.08 0.35 -2.83
C SER A 205 -34.82 1.77 -2.28
N LEU A 206 -33.57 2.23 -2.26
CA LEU A 206 -33.19 3.49 -1.61
C LEU A 206 -32.14 4.26 -2.41
N GLN A 207 -32.15 5.59 -2.36
CA GLN A 207 -31.08 6.39 -2.94
C GLN A 207 -29.81 6.34 -2.09
N PHE A 208 -28.65 6.49 -2.72
CA PHE A 208 -27.38 6.58 -1.99
C PHE A 208 -27.35 7.84 -1.12
N PRO A 209 -26.82 7.75 0.12
CA PRO A 209 -26.59 8.92 0.94
C PRO A 209 -25.66 9.94 0.25
N PRO A 210 -25.87 11.26 0.42
CA PRO A 210 -25.11 12.29 -0.30
C PRO A 210 -23.59 12.17 -0.15
N TYR A 211 -23.08 11.77 1.02
CA TYR A 211 -21.65 11.60 1.27
C TYR A 211 -21.01 10.55 0.34
N VAL A 212 -21.76 9.53 -0.08
CA VAL A 212 -21.30 8.48 -0.99
C VAL A 212 -21.03 9.06 -2.38
N ASN A 213 -21.91 9.94 -2.85
CA ASN A 213 -21.75 10.58 -4.16
C ASN A 213 -20.47 11.42 -4.19
N SER A 214 -20.20 12.20 -3.13
CA SER A 214 -18.96 12.98 -3.00
C SER A 214 -17.70 12.09 -3.02
N LEU A 215 -17.74 10.93 -2.36
CA LEU A 215 -16.64 9.96 -2.38
C LEU A 215 -16.44 9.36 -3.79
N LEU A 216 -17.52 8.99 -4.47
CA LEU A 216 -17.47 8.45 -5.83
C LEU A 216 -16.99 9.48 -6.86
N GLU A 217 -17.39 10.74 -6.75
CA GLU A 217 -16.90 11.82 -7.62
C GLU A 217 -15.39 12.03 -7.47
N LYS A 218 -14.89 12.11 -6.23
CA LYS A 218 -13.45 12.16 -5.94
C LYS A 218 -12.74 10.94 -6.53
N LEU A 219 -13.32 9.76 -6.34
CA LEU A 219 -12.72 8.51 -6.79
C LEU A 219 -12.63 8.43 -8.32
N LYS A 220 -13.69 8.79 -9.05
CA LYS A 220 -13.72 8.76 -10.52
C LYS A 220 -12.72 9.72 -11.15
N LYS A 221 -12.43 10.86 -10.50
CA LYS A 221 -11.37 11.78 -10.95
C LYS A 221 -9.97 11.13 -10.86
N LEU A 222 -9.73 10.29 -9.85
CA LEU A 222 -8.47 9.58 -9.67
C LEU A 222 -8.39 8.30 -10.52
N TYR A 223 -9.52 7.61 -10.68
CA TYR A 223 -9.63 6.34 -11.38
C TYR A 223 -10.84 6.38 -12.35
N PRO A 224 -10.65 6.88 -13.58
CA PRO A 224 -11.74 7.02 -14.56
C PRO A 224 -12.41 5.71 -14.98
N PHE A 225 -11.79 4.57 -14.72
CA PHE A 225 -12.38 3.24 -14.96
C PHE A 225 -13.48 2.87 -13.96
N ILE A 226 -13.65 3.61 -12.87
CA ILE A 226 -14.69 3.36 -11.88
C ILE A 226 -16.05 3.74 -12.47
N SER A 227 -16.92 2.76 -12.62
CA SER A 227 -18.29 2.92 -13.09
C SER A 227 -19.19 3.59 -12.05
N ASN A 228 -20.42 3.91 -12.44
CA ASN A 228 -21.47 4.27 -11.48
C ASN A 228 -21.77 3.05 -10.60
N MET A 229 -21.72 3.22 -9.28
CA MET A 229 -22.07 2.18 -8.33
C MET A 229 -23.58 2.18 -8.11
N GLU A 230 -24.17 1.00 -7.96
CA GLU A 230 -25.62 0.80 -7.96
C GLU A 230 -26.10 0.16 -6.65
N GLN A 231 -25.18 -0.48 -5.92
CA GLN A 231 -25.45 -1.15 -4.66
C GLN A 231 -24.46 -0.67 -3.60
N LEU A 232 -24.97 -0.35 -2.42
CA LEU A 232 -24.19 -0.03 -1.22
C LEU A 232 -24.65 -0.90 -0.06
N THR A 233 -23.71 -1.62 0.56
CA THR A 233 -23.90 -2.26 1.86
C THR A 233 -23.04 -1.56 2.89
N ILE A 234 -23.67 -1.02 3.93
CA ILE A 234 -22.98 -0.50 5.11
C ILE A 234 -23.03 -1.58 6.18
N GLN A 235 -21.90 -1.86 6.82
CA GLN A 235 -21.80 -2.88 7.87
C GLN A 235 -21.21 -2.25 9.12
N HIS A 236 -21.86 -2.46 10.26
CA HIS A 236 -21.35 -2.15 11.60
C HIS A 236 -20.88 -3.44 12.26
N TYR A 237 -19.63 -3.43 12.71
CA TYR A 237 -18.96 -4.54 13.38
C TYR A 237 -18.74 -4.15 14.85
N PRO A 238 -19.42 -4.81 15.80
CA PRO A 238 -19.08 -4.72 17.21
C PRO A 238 -17.68 -5.31 17.49
N ILE A 239 -17.10 -4.96 18.64
CA ILE A 239 -15.79 -5.48 19.07
C ILE A 239 -15.82 -7.01 19.13
N GLY A 240 -14.83 -7.65 18.50
CA GLY A 240 -14.72 -9.11 18.48
C GLY A 240 -15.43 -9.78 17.31
N ILE A 241 -16.31 -9.06 16.62
CA ILE A 241 -17.10 -9.61 15.50
C ILE A 241 -16.33 -9.50 14.20
N GLY A 242 -16.52 -10.50 13.33
CA GLY A 242 -15.88 -10.60 12.04
C GLY A 242 -16.88 -10.91 10.92
N ILE A 243 -16.33 -11.26 9.76
CA ILE A 243 -17.07 -11.82 8.63
C ILE A 243 -16.30 -13.04 8.12
N PRO A 244 -16.96 -14.20 7.96
CA PRO A 244 -16.29 -15.42 7.50
C PRO A 244 -15.70 -15.25 6.09
N PRO A 245 -14.72 -16.09 5.71
CA PRO A 245 -14.16 -16.08 4.36
C PRO A 245 -15.22 -16.25 3.29
N HIS A 246 -15.26 -15.32 2.33
CA HIS A 246 -16.16 -15.36 1.19
C HIS A 246 -15.55 -14.64 -0.03
N VAL A 247 -16.17 -14.84 -1.19
CA VAL A 247 -15.97 -14.04 -2.39
C VAL A 247 -17.33 -13.42 -2.73
N ASP A 248 -17.36 -12.14 -3.12
CA ASP A 248 -18.58 -11.52 -3.62
C ASP A 248 -19.11 -12.29 -4.85
N SER A 249 -20.41 -12.58 -4.92
CA SER A 249 -21.00 -13.38 -6.02
C SER A 249 -20.56 -12.85 -7.40
N HIS A 250 -20.01 -13.73 -8.25
CA HIS A 250 -19.50 -13.33 -9.58
C HIS A 250 -20.67 -13.00 -10.53
N SER A 251 -21.78 -13.72 -10.39
CA SER A 251 -23.00 -13.48 -11.16
C SER A 251 -23.76 -12.25 -10.70
N SER A 252 -23.73 -11.89 -9.41
CA SER A 252 -24.57 -10.80 -8.89
C SER A 252 -23.96 -9.40 -9.03
N PHE A 253 -22.63 -9.32 -8.99
CA PHE A 253 -21.92 -8.04 -8.94
C PHE A 253 -20.86 -7.93 -10.03
N GLY A 254 -20.62 -6.70 -10.49
CA GLY A 254 -19.65 -6.43 -11.53
C GLY A 254 -18.18 -6.66 -11.12
N SER A 255 -17.28 -6.18 -11.97
CA SER A 255 -15.85 -6.48 -11.89
C SER A 255 -15.07 -5.66 -10.87
N ILE A 256 -15.73 -4.69 -10.21
CA ILE A 256 -15.11 -3.80 -9.24
C ILE A 256 -15.94 -3.79 -7.97
N VAL A 257 -15.26 -4.00 -6.84
CA VAL A 257 -15.81 -3.83 -5.50
C VAL A 257 -15.00 -2.75 -4.80
N LEU A 258 -15.69 -1.76 -4.25
CA LEU A 258 -15.10 -0.71 -3.43
C LEU A 258 -15.46 -0.95 -1.97
N ALA A 259 -14.50 -0.87 -1.06
CA ALA A 259 -14.74 -1.03 0.37
C ALA A 259 -14.03 0.08 1.15
N PHE A 260 -14.80 0.99 1.75
CA PHE A 260 -14.30 2.00 2.65
C PHE A 260 -14.27 1.45 4.08
N SER A 261 -13.18 1.72 4.80
CA SER A 261 -13.05 1.39 6.23
C SER A 261 -13.12 2.69 7.04
N LEU A 262 -14.00 2.74 8.03
CA LEU A 262 -14.20 3.90 8.91
C LEU A 262 -14.05 3.50 10.37
N GLU A 263 -13.81 4.51 11.21
CA GLU A 263 -13.80 4.49 12.68
C GLU A 263 -12.65 3.73 13.35
N SER A 264 -12.39 2.49 12.95
CA SER A 264 -11.33 1.69 13.56
C SER A 264 -10.64 0.78 12.54
N PRO A 265 -9.30 0.67 12.60
CA PRO A 265 -8.54 -0.19 11.70
C PRO A 265 -8.77 -1.68 12.01
N VAL A 266 -8.59 -2.52 10.99
CA VAL A 266 -8.74 -3.98 11.14
C VAL A 266 -7.84 -4.75 10.18
N ILE A 267 -7.30 -5.88 10.61
CA ILE A 267 -6.67 -6.82 9.67
C ILE A 267 -7.76 -7.62 8.93
N MET A 268 -7.74 -7.52 7.60
CA MET A 268 -8.49 -8.39 6.70
C MET A 268 -7.57 -9.49 6.15
N GLU A 269 -8.01 -10.73 6.30
CA GLU A 269 -7.34 -11.90 5.73
C GLU A 269 -7.83 -12.12 4.31
N PHE A 270 -6.90 -12.30 3.38
CA PHE A 270 -7.15 -12.72 2.02
C PHE A 270 -6.53 -14.08 1.78
N LYS A 271 -7.26 -14.98 1.12
CA LYS A 271 -6.78 -16.30 0.73
C LYS A 271 -7.04 -16.55 -0.74
N ASN A 272 -5.97 -16.83 -1.49
CA ASN A 272 -6.06 -17.24 -2.89
C ASN A 272 -6.70 -18.63 -2.96
N LEU A 273 -7.79 -18.75 -3.69
CA LEU A 273 -8.57 -20.00 -3.76
C LEU A 273 -7.90 -21.09 -4.62
N GLN A 274 -6.98 -20.72 -5.50
CA GLN A 274 -6.26 -21.68 -6.36
C GLN A 274 -4.96 -22.15 -5.71
N THR A 275 -4.18 -21.23 -5.13
CA THR A 275 -2.84 -21.54 -4.58
C THR A 275 -2.86 -21.80 -3.07
N GLY A 276 -3.92 -21.40 -2.38
CA GLY A 276 -4.02 -21.49 -0.92
C GLY A 276 -3.20 -20.45 -0.16
N VAL A 277 -2.47 -19.56 -0.86
CA VAL A 277 -1.68 -18.48 -0.25
C VAL A 277 -2.58 -17.57 0.58
N VAL A 278 -2.14 -17.25 1.80
CA VAL A 278 -2.85 -16.37 2.73
C VAL A 278 -2.04 -15.09 2.97
N ILE A 279 -2.70 -13.94 2.88
CA ILE A 279 -2.11 -12.61 3.06
C ILE A 279 -3.02 -11.83 4.00
N ASN A 280 -2.44 -11.20 5.00
CA ASN A 280 -3.15 -10.32 5.92
C ASN A 280 -2.86 -8.88 5.53
N ILE A 281 -3.90 -8.10 5.25
CA ILE A 281 -3.79 -6.69 4.94
C ILE A 281 -4.36 -5.90 6.11
N ASP A 282 -3.57 -5.00 6.67
CA ASP A 282 -4.07 -4.02 7.62
C ASP A 282 -4.89 -2.96 6.87
N LEU A 283 -6.15 -2.78 7.26
CA LEU A 283 -7.05 -1.78 6.70
C LEU A 283 -7.16 -0.62 7.69
N PRO A 284 -6.48 0.52 7.45
CA PRO A 284 -6.62 1.69 8.30
C PRO A 284 -8.05 2.24 8.27
N GLU A 285 -8.43 2.96 9.32
CA GLU A 285 -9.55 3.90 9.27
C GLU A 285 -9.37 4.93 8.14
N ARG A 286 -10.47 5.49 7.64
CA ARG A 286 -10.52 6.41 6.49
C ARG A 286 -9.95 5.87 5.18
N SER A 287 -9.66 4.57 5.08
CA SER A 287 -9.09 3.98 3.87
C SER A 287 -10.16 3.54 2.86
N LEU A 288 -9.76 3.46 1.60
CA LEU A 288 -10.51 2.84 0.51
C LEU A 288 -9.72 1.67 -0.05
N MET A 289 -10.33 0.49 -0.06
CA MET A 289 -9.86 -0.68 -0.78
C MET A 289 -10.65 -0.86 -2.07
N ILE A 290 -9.95 -1.13 -3.17
CA ILE A 290 -10.52 -1.45 -4.48
C ILE A 290 -10.09 -2.86 -4.84
N LEU A 291 -11.07 -3.73 -5.07
CA LEU A 291 -10.85 -5.07 -5.60
C LEU A 291 -11.26 -5.08 -7.07
N LYS A 292 -10.33 -5.42 -7.95
CA LYS A 292 -10.57 -5.69 -9.37
C LYS A 292 -9.79 -6.92 -9.83
N ASP A 293 -10.15 -7.44 -11.00
CA ASP A 293 -9.46 -8.58 -11.61
C ASP A 293 -9.27 -9.73 -10.60
N GLU A 294 -8.05 -10.25 -10.45
CA GLU A 294 -7.76 -11.41 -9.63
C GLU A 294 -8.21 -11.23 -8.17
N ALA A 295 -7.91 -10.09 -7.54
CA ALA A 295 -8.32 -9.80 -6.16
C ALA A 295 -9.83 -9.91 -5.93
N ARG A 296 -10.65 -9.60 -6.94
CA ARG A 296 -12.11 -9.66 -6.84
C ARG A 296 -12.66 -11.07 -7.06
N TYR A 297 -12.01 -11.88 -7.89
CA TYR A 297 -12.56 -13.14 -8.40
C TYR A 297 -11.87 -14.41 -7.88
N ALA A 298 -10.59 -14.32 -7.49
CA ALA A 298 -9.77 -15.47 -7.10
C ALA A 298 -9.33 -15.47 -5.64
N TRP A 299 -9.59 -14.38 -4.92
CA TRP A 299 -9.22 -14.23 -3.52
C TRP A 299 -10.47 -14.13 -2.66
N SER A 300 -10.62 -15.08 -1.74
CA SER A 300 -11.59 -14.93 -0.64
C SER A 300 -11.05 -13.94 0.39
N HIS A 301 -11.95 -13.20 1.03
CA HIS A 301 -11.61 -12.23 2.06
C HIS A 301 -12.44 -12.45 3.32
N ALA A 302 -11.83 -12.18 4.48
CA ALA A 302 -12.42 -12.41 5.79
C ALA A 302 -11.93 -11.38 6.80
N ILE A 303 -12.77 -11.05 7.78
CA ILE A 303 -12.32 -10.43 9.02
C ILE A 303 -12.50 -11.49 10.10
N ARG A 304 -11.40 -11.99 10.66
CA ARG A 304 -11.47 -13.02 11.72
C ARG A 304 -12.15 -12.44 12.96
N ALA A 305 -13.04 -13.20 13.59
CA ALA A 305 -13.65 -12.83 14.86
C ALA A 305 -12.61 -12.92 15.99
N ARG A 306 -12.12 -11.76 16.44
CA ARG A 306 -11.12 -11.60 17.52
C ARG A 306 -11.16 -10.18 18.05
N LYS A 307 -10.70 -9.98 19.28
CA LYS A 307 -10.71 -8.68 19.97
C LYS A 307 -9.45 -7.83 19.71
N SER A 308 -8.38 -8.43 19.19
CA SER A 308 -7.13 -7.74 18.90
C SER A 308 -6.44 -8.31 17.65
N ASP A 309 -5.58 -7.50 17.04
CA ASP A 309 -4.78 -7.82 15.86
C ASP A 309 -3.28 -7.82 16.21
N LEU A 310 -2.54 -8.84 15.74
CA LEU A 310 -1.08 -8.83 15.75
C LEU A 310 -0.58 -8.16 14.47
N LEU A 311 0.09 -7.03 14.61
CA LEU A 311 0.66 -6.28 13.50
C LEU A 311 1.99 -6.90 13.04
N GLU A 312 2.42 -6.54 11.83
CA GLU A 312 3.65 -7.08 11.24
C GLU A 312 4.91 -6.75 12.07
N ASP A 313 4.91 -5.62 12.78
CA ASP A 313 5.99 -5.21 13.67
C ASP A 313 5.94 -5.88 15.06
N GLY A 314 5.02 -6.83 15.27
CA GLY A 314 4.86 -7.59 16.50
C GLY A 314 4.04 -6.89 17.59
N ARG A 315 3.57 -5.65 17.37
CA ARG A 315 2.65 -4.99 18.29
C ARG A 315 1.26 -5.62 18.23
N VAL A 316 0.56 -5.60 19.37
CA VAL A 316 -0.85 -5.99 19.45
C VAL A 316 -1.71 -4.73 19.49
N ARG A 317 -2.66 -4.63 18.56
CA ARG A 317 -3.65 -3.55 18.50
C ARG A 317 -5.01 -4.09 18.95
N GLU A 318 -5.57 -3.55 20.02
CA GLU A 318 -6.96 -3.81 20.41
C GLU A 318 -7.92 -3.28 19.33
N ARG A 319 -8.92 -4.08 18.97
CA ARG A 319 -9.95 -3.66 18.02
C ARG A 319 -11.01 -2.85 18.73
N ASN A 320 -11.51 -1.84 18.04
CA ASN A 320 -12.73 -1.15 18.43
C ASN A 320 -13.88 -1.55 17.50
N GLN A 321 -15.07 -1.01 17.73
CA GLN A 321 -16.15 -1.07 16.76
C GLN A 321 -15.70 -0.43 15.44
N ARG A 322 -16.23 -0.94 14.33
CA ARG A 322 -15.84 -0.52 12.98
C ARG A 322 -17.04 -0.42 12.07
N VAL A 323 -17.00 0.53 11.17
CA VAL A 323 -17.97 0.65 10.07
C VAL A 323 -17.28 0.44 8.72
N SER A 324 -17.93 -0.24 7.79
CA SER A 324 -17.50 -0.27 6.38
C SER A 324 -18.61 0.00 5.41
N LEU A 325 -18.29 0.68 4.31
CA LEU A 325 -19.19 0.93 3.19
C LEU A 325 -18.67 0.16 1.99
N THR A 326 -19.45 -0.80 1.50
CA THR A 326 -19.08 -1.62 0.34
C THR A 326 -19.97 -1.28 -0.84
N LEU A 327 -19.37 -0.85 -1.96
CA LEU A 327 -20.07 -0.44 -3.17
C LEU A 327 -19.76 -1.34 -4.36
N ARG A 328 -20.80 -1.61 -5.14
CA ARG A 328 -20.75 -2.53 -6.28
C ARG A 328 -21.63 -2.04 -7.42
N THR A 329 -21.30 -2.47 -8.62
CA THR A 329 -22.26 -2.54 -9.73
C THR A 329 -23.05 -3.84 -9.64
N VAL A 330 -24.28 -3.82 -10.12
CA VAL A 330 -25.16 -4.99 -10.14
C VAL A 330 -25.13 -5.59 -11.54
N ASN A 331 -25.15 -6.91 -11.61
CA ASN A 331 -25.32 -7.63 -12.86
C ASN A 331 -26.75 -8.21 -12.92
N PRO A 332 -27.71 -7.51 -13.56
CA PRO A 332 -29.11 -7.91 -13.54
C PRO A 332 -29.36 -9.22 -14.32
N GLU A 333 -28.54 -9.51 -15.33
CA GLU A 333 -28.65 -10.73 -16.15
C GLU A 333 -28.15 -11.97 -15.40
N ARG A 334 -27.38 -11.79 -14.31
CA ARG A 334 -26.76 -12.86 -13.53
C ARG A 334 -25.86 -13.80 -14.34
N ILE A 335 -25.33 -13.32 -15.46
CA ILE A 335 -24.38 -14.05 -16.31
C ILE A 335 -23.00 -13.45 -16.12
N CYS A 336 -22.04 -14.25 -15.71
CA CYS A 336 -20.66 -13.79 -15.52
C CYS A 336 -19.71 -14.37 -16.58
N HIS A 337 -18.94 -13.48 -17.21
CA HIS A 337 -17.91 -13.84 -18.19
C HIS A 337 -16.50 -13.52 -17.67
N CYS A 338 -16.26 -13.70 -16.36
CA CYS A 338 -14.96 -13.43 -15.76
C CYS A 338 -13.88 -14.40 -16.26
N LYS A 339 -12.61 -14.03 -16.07
CA LYS A 339 -11.45 -14.84 -16.45
C LYS A 339 -11.15 -16.01 -15.49
N TRP A 340 -12.03 -16.24 -14.50
CA TRP A 340 -11.90 -17.28 -13.47
C TRP A 340 -13.12 -18.21 -13.45
N PRO A 341 -13.39 -18.93 -14.56
CA PRO A 341 -14.59 -19.75 -14.69
C PRO A 341 -14.67 -20.85 -13.62
N ASP A 342 -13.55 -21.42 -13.20
CA ASP A 342 -13.49 -22.50 -12.20
C ASP A 342 -13.92 -22.06 -10.79
N LEU A 343 -13.88 -20.75 -10.51
CA LEU A 343 -14.27 -20.15 -9.23
C LEU A 343 -15.62 -19.45 -9.30
N CYS A 344 -16.23 -19.40 -10.48
CA CYS A 344 -17.39 -18.57 -10.76
C CYS A 344 -18.70 -19.30 -10.45
N ASP A 345 -19.53 -18.72 -9.57
CA ASP A 345 -20.85 -19.24 -9.18
C ASP A 345 -21.82 -19.49 -10.34
N HIS A 346 -21.69 -18.76 -11.45
CA HIS A 346 -22.43 -19.05 -12.68
C HIS A 346 -22.06 -20.41 -13.34
N ASN A 347 -20.84 -20.89 -13.13
CA ASN A 347 -20.30 -22.12 -13.71
C ASN A 347 -20.16 -23.28 -12.70
N ILE A 348 -20.59 -23.12 -11.44
CA ILE A 348 -20.50 -24.14 -10.36
C ILE A 348 -21.49 -25.32 -10.57
N VAL A 349 -22.07 -25.49 -11.76
CA VAL A 349 -22.75 -26.74 -12.15
C VAL A 349 -21.76 -27.93 -12.20
N HIS A 350 -20.44 -27.70 -12.14
CA HIS A 350 -19.43 -28.76 -12.15
C HIS A 350 -18.90 -29.26 -10.79
N LEU A 351 -19.42 -28.78 -9.65
CA LEU A 351 -19.07 -29.34 -8.31
C LEU A 351 -20.18 -30.18 -7.67
N LYS A 352 -21.30 -30.42 -8.38
CA LYS A 352 -22.21 -31.54 -8.08
C LYS A 352 -21.88 -32.72 -9.00
N LYS A 353 -20.81 -33.44 -8.69
CA LYS A 353 -20.66 -34.83 -9.12
C LYS A 353 -20.28 -35.71 -7.94
N ASP A 354 -21.20 -36.65 -7.70
CA ASP A 354 -21.03 -37.95 -7.07
C ASP A 354 -20.92 -38.01 -5.53
N SER A 355 -22.06 -37.83 -4.84
CA SER A 355 -22.70 -38.85 -3.97
C SER A 355 -23.87 -38.27 -3.18
#